data_AF-A0A3N5SGL1-F1
#
_entry.id   AF-A0A3N5SGL1-F1
#
_cell.length_a   1.000
_cell.length_b   1.000
_cell.length_c   1.000
_cell.angle_alpha   90.00
_cell.angle_beta   90.00
_cell.angle_gamma   90.00
#
_symmetry.space_group_name_H-M   'P 1'
#
loop_
_entity.id
_entity.type
_entity.pdbx_description
1 polymer ?
#
loop_
_entity_poly.entity_id
_entity_poly.type
_entity_poly.pdbx_seq_one_letter_code
_entity_poly.pdbx_strand_id
1 'polypeptide(L)'
;MKESIIVPSSILAETKIPDATPGVIATYALSDEQSLLAKLRYNRLVDIFTGLTCYSLQSHLRTTLRDGSQVETDEIYIGLDKRGAHYVLPIQAKGGRDKIGIVQIEQDFELCSLKFPNLVCRGIAAQFMAKNLIALFEFEQAKNEIRVTSEKHYRLVRPDELSPEELQSYSLCQS
;
A
#
# COMPACT_ATOMS: atom_id res chain seq x y z
N MET A 1 -26.58 -3.83 -1.06
CA MET A 1 -25.28 -3.15 -0.97
C MET A 1 -24.34 -3.82 -1.96
N LYS A 2 -23.73 -3.08 -2.88
CA LYS A 2 -22.70 -3.64 -3.77
C LYS A 2 -21.44 -3.81 -2.94
N GLU A 3 -21.15 -5.04 -2.51
CA GLU A 3 -19.82 -5.39 -2.04
C GLU A 3 -18.89 -5.39 -3.25
N SER A 4 -18.38 -4.21 -3.58
CA SER A 4 -17.35 -4.06 -4.59
C SER A 4 -16.02 -4.47 -3.97
N ILE A 5 -15.57 -5.66 -4.35
CA ILE A 5 -14.30 -6.24 -3.90
C ILE A 5 -13.22 -5.85 -4.90
N ILE A 6 -12.07 -5.40 -4.40
CA ILE A 6 -10.89 -5.14 -5.24
C ILE A 6 -10.11 -6.44 -5.42
N VAL A 7 -9.76 -6.77 -6.66
CA VAL A 7 -9.03 -8.00 -7.01
C VAL A 7 -7.83 -7.62 -7.88
N PRO A 8 -6.61 -8.13 -7.57
CA PRO A 8 -5.44 -7.91 -8.40
C PRO A 8 -5.59 -8.45 -9.82
N SER A 9 -5.12 -7.66 -10.79
CA SER A 9 -5.11 -8.00 -12.19
C SER A 9 -4.01 -9.02 -12.50
N SER A 10 -4.37 -10.15 -13.13
CA SER A 10 -3.41 -11.23 -13.45
C SER A 10 -2.54 -10.95 -14.68
N ILE A 11 -2.78 -9.86 -15.40
CA ILE A 11 -2.09 -9.52 -16.65
C ILE A 11 -1.01 -8.45 -16.48
N LEU A 12 -0.83 -7.93 -15.27
CA LEU A 12 0.20 -6.92 -14.99
C LEU A 12 1.58 -7.56 -14.89
N ALA A 13 2.59 -6.84 -15.36
CA ALA A 13 3.97 -7.23 -15.21
C ALA A 13 4.39 -7.14 -13.73
N GLU A 14 5.14 -8.14 -13.28
CA GLU A 14 5.72 -8.18 -11.95
C GLU A 14 7.09 -7.48 -11.94
N THR A 15 7.29 -6.58 -10.99
CA THR A 15 8.58 -5.92 -10.78
C THR A 15 9.31 -6.57 -9.62
N LYS A 16 10.47 -7.17 -9.88
CA LYS A 16 11.30 -7.75 -8.82
C LYS A 16 11.98 -6.64 -8.01
N ILE A 17 11.91 -6.74 -6.69
CA ILE A 17 12.60 -5.86 -5.75
C ILE A 17 13.38 -6.73 -4.77
N PRO A 18 14.68 -6.47 -4.55
CA PRO A 18 15.44 -7.19 -3.53
C PRO A 18 14.83 -7.00 -2.13
N ASP A 19 14.58 -8.10 -1.41
CA ASP A 19 14.00 -8.05 -0.07
C ASP A 19 15.00 -7.46 0.93
N ALA A 20 14.66 -6.29 1.44
CA ALA A 20 15.40 -5.55 2.46
C ALA A 20 14.88 -5.79 3.88
N THR A 21 13.91 -6.69 4.09
CA THR A 21 13.38 -7.01 5.42
C THR A 21 14.49 -7.57 6.31
N PRO A 22 14.83 -6.93 7.44
CA PRO A 22 15.88 -7.43 8.31
C PRO A 22 15.56 -8.84 8.83
N GLY A 23 16.54 -9.75 8.82
CA GLY A 23 16.34 -11.13 9.28
C GLY A 23 15.84 -11.22 10.73
N VAL A 24 16.21 -10.25 11.58
CA VAL A 24 15.69 -10.13 12.95
C VAL A 24 14.17 -9.93 12.98
N ILE A 25 13.62 -9.16 12.04
CA ILE A 25 12.17 -8.95 11.93
C ILE A 25 11.48 -10.22 11.48
N ALA A 26 12.05 -10.92 10.49
CA ALA A 26 11.55 -12.23 10.06
C ALA A 26 11.57 -13.28 11.19
N THR A 27 12.50 -13.15 12.14
CA THR A 27 12.63 -14.07 13.29
C THR A 27 11.54 -13.85 14.34
N TYR A 28 11.13 -12.59 14.56
CA TYR A 28 10.23 -12.22 15.67
C TYR A 28 8.84 -11.76 15.24
N ALA A 29 8.48 -11.94 13.97
CA ALA A 29 7.18 -11.50 13.50
C ALA A 29 6.05 -12.27 14.21
N LEU A 30 5.26 -11.55 15.01
CA LEU A 30 4.27 -12.11 15.92
C LEU A 30 2.99 -12.58 15.23
N SER A 31 2.69 -12.05 14.04
CA SER A 31 1.52 -12.41 13.24
C SER A 31 1.78 -12.20 11.74
N ASP A 32 0.99 -12.87 10.91
CA ASP A 32 1.06 -12.71 9.45
C ASP A 32 0.90 -11.25 9.05
N GLU A 33 -0.12 -10.55 9.57
CA GLU A 33 -0.40 -9.14 9.23
C GLU A 33 0.72 -8.17 9.64
N GLN A 34 1.32 -8.34 10.82
CA GLN A 34 2.49 -7.54 11.22
C GLN A 34 3.69 -7.81 10.31
N SER A 35 3.84 -9.06 9.86
CA SER A 35 4.85 -9.43 8.86
C SER A 35 4.60 -8.74 7.52
N LEU A 36 3.33 -8.60 7.12
CA LEU A 36 2.93 -7.93 5.87
C LEU A 36 3.30 -6.44 5.91
N LEU A 37 2.88 -5.73 6.95
CA LEU A 37 3.19 -4.29 7.09
C LEU A 37 4.70 -4.04 7.24
N ALA A 38 5.42 -4.93 7.94
CA ALA A 38 6.88 -4.85 8.02
C ALA A 38 7.54 -4.95 6.64
N LYS A 39 7.06 -5.87 5.77
CA LYS A 39 7.54 -5.97 4.39
C LYS A 39 7.34 -4.67 3.61
N LEU A 40 6.19 -3.99 3.74
CA LEU A 40 5.96 -2.70 3.09
C LEU A 40 6.97 -1.64 3.57
N ARG A 41 7.16 -1.53 4.89
CA ARG A 41 8.06 -0.54 5.51
C ARG A 41 9.52 -0.75 5.10
N TYR A 42 10.05 -1.94 5.34
CA TYR A 42 11.48 -2.20 5.17
C TYR A 42 11.90 -2.22 3.70
N ASN A 43 11.00 -2.58 2.79
CA ASN A 43 11.25 -2.54 1.35
C ASN A 43 10.88 -1.20 0.70
N ARG A 44 10.39 -0.22 1.48
CA ARG A 44 9.94 1.09 0.99
C ARG A 44 8.99 0.98 -0.20
N LEU A 45 8.10 -0.02 -0.19
CA LEU A 45 7.25 -0.30 -1.35
C LEU A 45 6.26 0.84 -1.61
N VAL A 46 5.78 1.49 -0.55
CA VAL A 46 4.90 2.67 -0.68
C VAL A 46 5.64 3.82 -1.36
N ASP A 47 6.90 4.08 -1.00
CA ASP A 47 7.74 5.11 -1.63
C ASP A 47 7.98 4.80 -3.11
N ILE A 48 8.39 3.56 -3.42
CA ILE A 48 8.66 3.10 -4.78
C ILE A 48 7.40 3.19 -5.66
N PHE A 49 6.25 2.82 -5.10
CA PHE A 49 4.98 2.82 -5.80
C PHE A 49 4.44 4.23 -6.05
N THR A 50 4.51 5.10 -5.04
CA THR A 50 3.87 6.43 -5.09
C THR A 50 4.80 7.53 -5.61
N GLY A 51 6.11 7.29 -5.64
CA GLY A 51 7.14 8.28 -5.93
C GLY A 51 7.34 9.32 -4.82
N LEU A 52 6.79 9.08 -3.62
CA LEU A 52 6.91 9.96 -2.47
C LEU A 52 7.99 9.47 -1.51
N THR A 53 8.52 10.37 -0.69
CA THR A 53 9.27 9.98 0.51
C THR A 53 8.27 9.78 1.64
N CYS A 54 8.06 8.53 2.07
CA CYS A 54 7.02 8.17 3.02
C CYS A 54 7.56 7.90 4.42
N TYR A 55 6.78 8.30 5.42
CA TYR A 55 7.06 8.09 6.84
C TYR A 55 5.83 7.47 7.51
N SER A 56 5.99 6.32 8.15
CA SER A 56 4.94 5.72 8.97
C SER A 56 4.66 6.63 10.17
N LEU A 57 3.39 7.01 10.34
CA LEU A 57 2.93 7.86 11.43
C LEU A 57 2.32 7.01 12.56
N GLN A 58 1.39 6.12 12.22
CA GLN A 58 0.66 5.32 13.20
C GLN A 58 0.16 4.02 12.56
N SER A 59 0.29 2.91 13.29
CA SER A 59 -0.28 1.61 12.93
C SER A 59 -1.54 1.30 13.73
N HIS A 60 -2.44 0.48 13.19
CA HIS A 60 -3.65 -0.03 13.86
C HIS A 60 -4.51 1.09 14.45
N LEU A 61 -4.76 2.13 13.66
CA LEU A 61 -5.57 3.24 14.10
C LEU A 61 -7.05 2.82 14.08
N ARG A 62 -7.63 2.69 15.28
CA ARG A 62 -9.07 2.53 15.46
C ARG A 62 -9.70 3.85 15.88
N THR A 63 -10.76 4.26 15.21
CA THR A 63 -11.52 5.46 15.57
C THR A 63 -12.98 5.32 15.18
N THR A 64 -13.82 6.21 15.71
CA THR A 64 -15.22 6.32 15.33
C THR A 64 -15.39 7.51 14.40
N LEU A 65 -16.05 7.31 13.25
CA LEU A 65 -16.45 8.35 12.31
C LEU A 65 -17.66 9.14 12.85
N ARG A 66 -18.03 10.21 12.16
CA ARG A 66 -19.12 11.11 12.60
C ARG A 66 -20.50 10.42 12.63
N ASP A 67 -20.68 9.41 11.80
CA ASP A 67 -21.88 8.58 11.70
C ASP A 67 -21.95 7.47 12.78
N GLY A 68 -20.93 7.36 13.64
CA GLY A 68 -20.83 6.31 14.65
C GLY A 68 -20.16 5.01 14.16
N SER A 69 -19.76 4.93 12.89
CA SER A 69 -19.05 3.77 12.34
C SER A 69 -17.67 3.64 12.93
N GLN A 70 -17.30 2.44 13.39
CA GLN A 70 -15.92 2.14 13.78
C GLN A 70 -15.11 1.82 12.53
N VAL A 71 -13.95 2.46 12.42
CA VAL A 71 -13.01 2.29 11.32
C VAL A 71 -11.68 1.84 11.89
N GLU A 72 -11.06 0.90 11.19
CA GLU A 72 -9.72 0.39 11.45
C GLU A 72 -8.87 0.60 10.21
N THR A 73 -7.84 1.43 10.35
CA THR A 73 -6.82 1.64 9.34
C THR A 73 -5.55 0.93 9.79
N ASP A 74 -5.04 0.02 8.96
CA ASP A 74 -3.88 -0.82 9.31
C ASP A 74 -2.63 0.04 9.54
N GLU A 75 -2.40 1.04 8.67
CA GLU A 75 -1.32 2.01 8.84
C GLU A 75 -1.59 3.34 8.16
N ILE A 76 -1.07 4.45 8.71
CA ILE A 76 -1.10 5.77 8.08
C ILE A 76 0.33 6.25 7.86
N TYR A 77 0.61 6.72 6.64
CA TYR A 77 1.86 7.35 6.28
C TYR A 77 1.67 8.83 5.97
N ILE A 78 2.73 9.61 6.19
CA ILE A 78 2.88 10.95 5.62
C ILE A 78 3.90 10.86 4.48
N GLY A 79 3.51 11.32 3.30
CA GLY A 79 4.35 11.35 2.12
C GLY A 79 4.75 12.78 1.76
N LEU A 80 5.98 12.94 1.29
CA LEU A 80 6.49 14.21 0.76
C LEU A 80 6.89 14.04 -0.70
N ASP A 81 6.45 14.95 -1.57
CA ASP A 81 6.93 15.00 -2.95
C ASP A 81 8.18 15.90 -3.08
N LYS A 82 8.75 15.93 -4.28
CA LYS A 82 9.92 16.77 -4.61
C LYS A 82 9.68 18.28 -4.51
N ARG A 83 8.42 18.73 -4.39
CA ARG A 83 8.03 20.14 -4.25
C ARG A 83 7.76 20.52 -2.80
N GLY A 84 7.85 19.57 -1.87
CA GLY A 84 7.48 19.75 -0.47
C GLY A 84 5.98 19.75 -0.23
N ALA A 85 5.16 19.26 -1.17
CA ALA A 85 3.75 19.01 -0.92
C ALA A 85 3.62 17.79 0.00
N HIS A 86 2.71 17.89 0.96
CA HIS A 86 2.48 16.84 1.95
C HIS A 86 1.23 16.04 1.58
N TYR A 87 1.33 14.73 1.77
CA TYR A 87 0.30 13.75 1.48
C TYR A 87 0.03 12.92 2.73
N VAL A 88 -1.22 12.50 2.90
CA VAL A 88 -1.59 11.45 3.85
C VAL A 88 -1.96 10.19 3.06
N LEU A 89 -1.41 9.06 3.47
CA LEU A 89 -1.63 7.78 2.82
C LEU A 89 -2.16 6.76 3.84
N PRO A 90 -3.49 6.58 3.95
CA PRO A 90 -4.03 5.45 4.68
C PRO A 90 -3.76 4.17 3.89
N ILE A 91 -3.26 3.15 4.58
CA ILE A 91 -2.87 1.86 4.03
C ILE A 91 -3.80 0.78 4.59
N GLN A 92 -4.39 -0.01 3.69
CA GLN A 92 -5.08 -1.26 4.00
C GLN A 92 -4.25 -2.43 3.48
N ALA A 93 -3.84 -3.33 4.35
CA ALA A 93 -3.07 -4.51 4.01
C ALA A 93 -3.90 -5.78 4.26
N LYS A 94 -4.00 -6.65 3.26
CA LYS A 94 -4.69 -7.94 3.38
C LYS A 94 -3.85 -9.07 2.82
N GLY A 95 -3.87 -10.20 3.52
CA GLY A 95 -3.11 -11.40 3.18
C GLY A 95 -3.96 -12.54 2.65
N GLY A 96 -3.37 -13.40 1.84
CA GLY A 96 -3.96 -14.69 1.49
C GLY A 96 -5.25 -14.56 0.68
N ARG A 97 -6.38 -15.04 1.24
CA ARG A 97 -7.70 -15.02 0.60
C ARG A 97 -8.56 -13.82 1.00
N ASP A 98 -8.09 -13.04 1.96
CA ASP A 98 -8.78 -11.83 2.37
C ASP A 98 -8.68 -10.80 1.27
N LYS A 99 -9.76 -10.07 1.05
CA LYS A 99 -9.90 -9.11 -0.04
C LYS A 99 -10.14 -7.73 0.52
N ILE A 100 -9.63 -6.73 -0.19
CA ILE A 100 -9.84 -5.32 0.16
C ILE A 100 -11.25 -4.92 -0.27
N GLY A 101 -12.07 -4.47 0.69
CA GLY A 101 -13.40 -3.94 0.42
C GLY A 101 -13.36 -2.44 0.11
N ILE A 102 -14.11 -1.99 -0.89
CA ILE A 102 -14.20 -0.55 -1.22
C ILE A 102 -14.68 0.29 -0.02
N VAL A 103 -15.57 -0.25 0.81
CA VAL A 103 -16.08 0.44 2.01
C VAL A 103 -14.96 0.82 2.98
N GLN A 104 -13.94 -0.04 3.14
CA GLN A 104 -12.79 0.27 4.01
C GLN A 104 -11.99 1.46 3.46
N ILE A 105 -11.84 1.51 2.14
CA ILE A 105 -11.16 2.61 1.46
C ILE A 105 -11.96 3.91 1.61
N GLU A 106 -13.29 3.87 1.42
CA GLU A 106 -14.17 5.04 1.63
C GLU A 106 -14.05 5.59 3.05
N GLN A 107 -14.06 4.70 4.05
CA GLN A 107 -13.90 5.04 5.45
C GLN A 107 -12.53 5.66 5.76
N ASP A 108 -11.46 5.16 5.13
CA ASP A 108 -10.11 5.73 5.26
C ASP A 108 -10.01 7.16 4.69
N PHE A 109 -10.68 7.43 3.56
CA PHE A 109 -10.76 8.78 3.00
C PHE A 109 -11.51 9.73 3.95
N GLU A 110 -12.62 9.28 4.52
CA GLU A 110 -13.36 10.08 5.50
C GLU A 110 -12.49 10.37 6.74
N LEU A 111 -11.84 9.35 7.28
CA LEU A 111 -10.91 9.46 8.40
C LEU A 111 -9.80 10.48 8.13
N CYS A 112 -9.21 10.43 6.93
CA CYS A 112 -8.16 11.36 6.54
C CYS A 112 -8.69 12.79 6.38
N SER A 113 -9.90 12.97 5.82
CA SER A 113 -10.53 14.29 5.72
C SER A 113 -10.79 14.94 7.09
N LEU A 114 -11.04 14.13 8.12
CA LEU A 114 -11.30 14.59 9.48
C LEU A 114 -10.02 14.92 10.24
N LYS A 115 -9.02 14.04 10.18
CA LYS A 115 -7.78 14.19 10.95
C LYS A 115 -6.72 15.05 10.25
N PHE A 116 -6.74 15.07 8.93
CA PHE A 116 -5.71 15.65 8.08
C PHE A 116 -6.31 16.55 6.99
N PRO A 117 -7.14 17.55 7.34
CA PRO A 117 -7.94 18.32 6.37
C PRO A 117 -7.12 19.14 5.36
N ASN A 118 -5.84 19.41 5.67
CA ASN A 118 -4.93 20.21 4.84
C ASN A 118 -4.01 19.35 3.95
N LEU A 119 -4.09 18.02 4.06
CA LEU A 119 -3.21 17.08 3.36
C LEU A 119 -3.96 16.45 2.19
N VAL A 120 -3.25 16.19 1.08
CA VAL A 120 -3.83 15.44 -0.04
C VAL A 120 -3.89 13.96 0.35
N CYS A 121 -5.08 13.39 0.39
CA CYS A 121 -5.28 11.99 0.71
C CYS A 121 -5.10 11.11 -0.53
N ARG A 122 -4.21 10.12 -0.45
CA ARG A 122 -4.01 9.05 -1.45
C ARG A 122 -4.23 7.71 -0.78
N GLY A 123 -5.38 7.08 -1.01
CA GLY A 123 -5.68 5.78 -0.42
C GLY A 123 -4.79 4.71 -1.05
N ILE A 124 -4.18 3.86 -0.23
CA ILE A 124 -3.34 2.77 -0.70
C ILE A 124 -3.87 1.45 -0.15
N ALA A 125 -3.90 0.43 -0.99
CA ALA A 125 -4.13 -0.93 -0.51
C ALA A 125 -3.04 -1.89 -0.98
N ALA A 126 -2.72 -2.86 -0.14
CA ALA A 126 -1.71 -3.87 -0.37
C ALA A 126 -2.33 -5.26 -0.23
N GLN A 127 -2.33 -6.02 -1.34
CA GLN A 127 -2.73 -7.42 -1.35
C GLN A 127 -1.50 -8.32 -1.42
N PHE A 128 -1.30 -9.12 -0.38
CA PHE A 128 -0.20 -10.08 -0.33
C PHE A 128 -0.63 -11.41 -0.91
N MET A 129 0.05 -11.79 -1.99
CA MET A 129 -0.20 -12.98 -2.79
C MET A 129 0.89 -14.02 -2.56
N ALA A 130 0.74 -15.19 -3.19
CA ALA A 130 1.71 -16.27 -3.07
C ALA A 130 3.11 -15.87 -3.56
N LYS A 131 4.15 -16.54 -3.03
CA LYS A 131 5.55 -16.41 -3.45
C LYS A 131 6.11 -14.97 -3.30
N ASN A 132 5.77 -14.29 -2.21
CA ASN A 132 6.22 -12.91 -1.93
C ASN A 132 5.83 -11.87 -2.99
N LEU A 133 4.73 -12.12 -3.72
CA LEU A 133 4.14 -11.14 -4.62
C LEU A 133 3.19 -10.23 -3.85
N ILE A 134 3.29 -8.93 -4.08
CA ILE A 134 2.52 -7.88 -3.40
C ILE A 134 1.93 -6.99 -4.47
N ALA A 135 0.60 -6.95 -4.56
CA ALA A 135 -0.11 -6.01 -5.43
C ALA A 135 -0.45 -4.75 -4.63
N LEU A 136 0.05 -3.60 -5.10
CA LEU A 136 -0.27 -2.29 -4.56
C LEU A 136 -1.27 -1.58 -5.46
N PHE A 137 -2.27 -0.98 -4.82
CA PHE A 137 -3.31 -0.18 -5.46
C PHE A 137 -3.27 1.24 -4.90
N GLU A 138 -3.46 2.19 -5.78
CA GLU A 138 -3.71 3.58 -5.42
C GLU A 138 -5.14 3.95 -5.77
N PHE A 139 -5.77 4.68 -4.86
CA PHE A 139 -7.13 5.15 -4.99
C PHE A 139 -7.18 6.67 -4.95
N GLU A 140 -8.12 7.21 -5.72
CA GLU A 140 -8.57 8.59 -5.60
C GLU A 140 -10.08 8.62 -5.34
N GLN A 141 -10.51 9.65 -4.61
CA GLN A 141 -11.93 9.93 -4.42
C GLN A 141 -12.36 11.01 -5.42
N ALA A 142 -13.04 10.60 -6.49
CA ALA A 142 -13.55 11.49 -7.53
C ALA A 142 -15.08 11.50 -7.51
N LYS A 143 -15.69 12.67 -7.32
CA LYS A 143 -17.17 12.84 -7.30
C LYS A 143 -17.90 11.87 -6.36
N ASN A 144 -17.35 11.66 -5.15
CA ASN A 144 -17.88 10.71 -4.15
C ASN A 144 -17.78 9.22 -4.52
N GLU A 145 -17.05 8.85 -5.58
CA GLU A 145 -16.76 7.45 -5.91
C GLU A 145 -15.26 7.17 -5.76
N ILE A 146 -14.94 5.99 -5.23
CA ILE A 146 -13.57 5.49 -5.18
C ILE A 146 -13.20 4.89 -6.53
N ARG A 147 -12.06 5.34 -7.08
CA ARG A 147 -11.50 4.85 -8.34
C ARG A 147 -10.06 4.40 -8.13
N VAL A 148 -9.68 3.29 -8.77
CA VAL A 148 -8.28 2.86 -8.83
C VAL A 148 -7.57 3.70 -9.86
N THR A 149 -6.51 4.41 -9.46
CA THR A 149 -5.70 5.24 -10.35
C THR A 149 -4.45 4.51 -10.84
N SER A 150 -3.91 3.63 -10.01
CA SER A 150 -2.69 2.89 -10.31
C SER A 150 -2.73 1.52 -9.64
N GLU A 151 -2.20 0.51 -10.34
CA GLU A 151 -1.96 -0.83 -9.81
C GLU A 151 -0.56 -1.28 -10.26
N LYS A 152 0.24 -1.77 -9.31
CA LYS A 152 1.58 -2.33 -9.58
C LYS A 152 1.83 -3.55 -8.73
N HIS A 153 2.52 -4.53 -9.31
CA HIS A 153 2.81 -5.81 -8.66
C HIS A 153 4.31 -5.91 -8.41
N TYR A 154 4.68 -6.10 -7.14
CA TYR A 154 6.06 -6.18 -6.69
C TYR A 154 6.35 -7.56 -6.13
N ARG A 155 7.41 -8.20 -6.61
CA ARG A 155 7.88 -9.49 -6.10
C ARG A 155 9.14 -9.27 -5.28
N LEU A 156 9.08 -9.58 -3.99
CA LEU A 156 10.29 -9.57 -3.15
C LEU A 156 11.13 -10.80 -3.44
N VAL A 157 12.38 -10.58 -3.82
CA VAL A 157 13.32 -11.63 -4.24
C VAL A 157 14.66 -11.49 -3.52
N ARG A 158 15.48 -12.54 -3.52
CA ARG A 158 16.85 -12.42 -3.03
C ARG A 158 17.71 -11.59 -4.01
N PRO A 159 18.80 -10.97 -3.55
CA PRO A 159 19.67 -10.17 -4.43
C PRO A 159 20.22 -10.94 -5.63
N ASP A 160 20.43 -12.26 -5.49
CA ASP A 160 20.92 -13.16 -6.55
C ASP A 160 19.84 -13.56 -7.58
N GLU A 161 18.57 -13.25 -7.34
CA GLU A 161 17.43 -13.59 -8.21
C GLU A 161 17.02 -12.44 -9.14
N LEU A 162 17.79 -11.35 -9.16
CA LEU A 162 17.59 -10.19 -10.04
C LEU A 162 18.76 -10.06 -11.01
N SER A 163 18.51 -10.32 -12.30
CA SER A 163 19.57 -10.30 -13.30
C SER A 163 19.90 -8.88 -13.81
N PRO A 164 21.12 -8.62 -14.31
CA PRO A 164 21.46 -7.35 -14.95
C PRO A 164 20.57 -7.00 -16.15
N GLU A 165 20.11 -8.00 -16.91
CA GLU A 165 19.21 -7.83 -18.05
C GLU A 165 17.81 -7.40 -17.59
N GLU A 166 17.31 -7.98 -16.49
CA GLU A 166 16.04 -7.56 -15.89
C GLU A 166 16.13 -6.09 -15.42
N LEU A 167 17.23 -5.71 -14.76
CA LEU A 167 17.48 -4.32 -14.35
C LEU A 167 17.47 -3.35 -15.53
N GLN A 168 18.13 -3.71 -16.63
CA GLN A 168 18.11 -2.89 -17.85
C GLN A 168 16.71 -2.78 -18.43
N SER A 169 15.95 -3.87 -18.47
CA SER A 169 14.57 -3.87 -18.98
C SER A 169 13.67 -2.90 -18.20
N TYR A 170 13.85 -2.82 -16.88
CA TYR A 170 13.08 -1.92 -16.02
C TYR A 170 13.39 -0.44 -16.29
N SER A 171 14.63 -0.12 -16.65
CA SER A 171 15.02 1.26 -17.02
C SER A 171 14.45 1.72 -18.36
N LEU A 172 14.18 0.78 -19.27
CA LEU A 172 13.67 1.08 -20.62
C LEU A 172 12.14 1.25 -20.65
N CYS A 173 11.42 0.61 -19.73
CA CYS A 173 9.96 0.70 -19.63
C CYS A 173 9.45 1.94 -18.87
N GLN A 174 10.33 2.86 -18.44
CA GLN A 174 9.91 4.15 -17.87
C GLN A 174 9.68 5.17 -18.99
N SER A 175 8.53 5.10 -19.66
CA SER A 175 8.00 6.21 -20.48
C SER A 175 6.58 6.60 -20.04
#